data_AF-A0A932LMB0-F1
#
_entry.id   AF-A0A932LMB0-F1
#
_cell.length_a   1.000
_cell.length_b   1.000
_cell.length_c   1.000
_cell.angle_alpha   90.00
_cell.angle_beta   90.00
_cell.angle_gamma   90.00
#
_symmetry.space_group_name_H-M   'P 1'
#
loop_
_entity.id
_entity.type
_entity.pdbx_description
1 polymer ?
#
loop_
_entity_poly.entity_id
_entity_poly.type
_entity_poly.pdbx_seq_one_letter_code
_entity_poly.pdbx_strand_id
1 'polypeptide(L)'
;MSQSAHDEFLALCALSTSGELTGEEGTRLKEHLAVCPSCREAMKQYEAVVSKTIPALAPDLKSIESDPSWSLEQAEAALFQRLALEEELGADRGGTEGDSASKAIGRVPLSASQATWRNVWTLCAAGVLLCIALGVSAYRVGIRTGVKTAAITPPTTQDHLPALEQQVSDAGHEREVLRAQMAQRDKAIVDLRHQVEQQSAEMGRMKVAQTQLETDLSTGQAGRQDLLQQRTELNKRVESAQAKAQGLQDKLDSLEHQSSEDKQRTSTLEAKVTDLNRLLRDRETTIDQQQELLAHDRDIRDLMGARDLYIAEVYDVARTGETRKPYGRVFYTKGKSLIFYAYDLDQQAGVKNASTFQAWGRRGPDRQQALNLGVFYVDNASKKRWVLRFDDPKALAEIDAVFVTVEPHGGSQKPSNKSLLFASLHIDPNHP
;
A
#
# COMPACT_ATOMS: atom_id res chain seq x y z
N MET A 1 -13.92 19.78 11.55
CA MET A 1 -12.94 18.72 11.21
C MET A 1 -13.04 17.53 12.18
N SER A 2 -14.24 17.00 12.51
CA SER A 2 -14.37 16.01 13.61
C SER A 2 -15.17 14.74 13.30
N GLN A 3 -15.65 14.54 12.06
CA GLN A 3 -16.38 13.30 11.69
C GLN A 3 -15.42 12.22 11.19
N SER A 4 -14.45 12.56 10.33
CA SER A 4 -13.51 11.57 9.80
C SER A 4 -12.62 10.92 10.86
N ALA A 5 -12.26 11.67 11.90
CA ALA A 5 -11.49 11.13 13.02
C ALA A 5 -12.32 10.15 13.85
N HIS A 6 -13.64 10.37 13.97
CA HIS A 6 -14.52 9.49 14.73
C HIS A 6 -14.75 8.16 14.02
N ASP A 7 -14.86 8.19 12.70
CA ASP A 7 -15.03 6.99 11.87
C ASP A 7 -13.81 6.06 11.95
N GLU A 8 -12.59 6.60 12.04
CA GLU A 8 -11.35 5.83 12.26
C GLU A 8 -11.41 5.06 13.59
N PHE A 9 -11.84 5.71 14.68
CA PHE A 9 -11.93 5.05 15.98
C PHE A 9 -13.10 4.06 16.08
N LEU A 10 -14.18 4.24 15.31
CA LEU A 10 -15.24 3.22 15.19
C LEU A 10 -14.73 1.95 14.49
N ALA A 11 -13.88 2.08 13.48
CA ALA A 11 -13.23 0.93 12.84
C ALA A 11 -12.28 0.21 13.82
N LEU A 12 -11.48 0.97 14.59
CA LEU A 12 -10.62 0.40 15.63
C LEU A 12 -11.41 -0.29 16.75
N CYS A 13 -12.60 0.21 17.12
CA CYS A 13 -13.49 -0.47 18.06
C CYS A 13 -13.93 -1.86 17.53
N ALA A 14 -14.28 -1.97 16.24
CA ALA A 14 -14.65 -3.25 15.65
C ALA A 14 -13.47 -4.24 15.64
N LEU A 15 -12.29 -3.77 15.20
CA LEU A 15 -11.06 -4.59 15.16
C LEU A 15 -10.56 -5.00 16.56
N SER A 16 -10.85 -4.20 17.60
CA SER A 16 -10.50 -4.57 18.97
C SER A 16 -11.27 -5.80 19.45
N THR A 17 -12.42 -6.12 18.85
CA THR A 17 -13.19 -7.31 19.22
C THR A 17 -12.74 -8.59 18.52
N SER A 18 -11.99 -8.50 17.41
CA SER A 18 -11.36 -9.65 16.75
C SER A 18 -9.97 -10.00 17.31
N GLY A 19 -9.37 -9.09 18.10
CA GLY A 19 -8.04 -9.28 18.67
C GLY A 19 -6.88 -8.98 17.70
N GLU A 20 -7.18 -8.41 16.54
CA GLU A 20 -6.20 -8.12 15.48
C GLU A 20 -5.54 -6.73 15.62
N LEU A 21 -5.77 -6.04 16.74
CA LEU A 21 -5.25 -4.70 16.95
C LEU A 21 -3.76 -4.72 17.28
N THR A 22 -2.99 -3.85 16.61
CA THR A 22 -1.58 -3.65 16.98
C THR A 22 -1.46 -2.91 18.33
N GLY A 23 -0.33 -3.06 19.02
CA GLY A 23 -0.12 -2.43 20.33
C GLY A 23 -0.23 -0.89 20.32
N GLU A 24 0.21 -0.27 19.24
CA GLU A 24 0.13 1.20 19.05
C GLU A 24 -1.32 1.66 18.84
N GLU A 25 -2.08 0.95 17.99
CA GLU A 25 -3.51 1.22 17.75
C GLU A 25 -4.34 1.03 19.02
N GLY A 26 -4.00 0.04 19.85
CA GLY A 26 -4.70 -0.22 21.11
C GLY A 26 -4.50 0.89 22.13
N THR A 27 -3.33 1.51 22.12
CA THR A 27 -3.02 2.64 22.99
C THR A 27 -3.76 3.88 22.53
N ARG A 28 -3.73 4.18 21.21
CA ARG A 28 -4.50 5.30 20.61
C ARG A 28 -6.00 5.16 20.82
N LEU A 29 -6.55 3.94 20.68
CA LEU A 29 -7.96 3.67 20.91
C LEU A 29 -8.34 3.92 22.38
N LYS A 30 -7.54 3.45 23.34
CA LYS A 30 -7.80 3.69 24.78
C LYS A 30 -7.79 5.17 25.14
N GLU A 31 -6.85 5.93 24.59
CA GLU A 31 -6.78 7.38 24.78
C GLU A 31 -8.03 8.09 24.23
N HIS A 32 -8.48 7.70 23.03
CA HIS A 32 -9.69 8.27 22.43
C HIS A 32 -10.96 7.90 23.21
N LEU A 33 -11.08 6.64 23.64
CA LEU A 33 -12.22 6.16 24.42
C LEU A 33 -12.34 6.89 25.76
N ALA A 34 -11.24 7.38 26.34
CA ALA A 34 -11.27 8.18 27.57
C ALA A 34 -12.03 9.51 27.39
N VAL A 35 -11.98 10.10 26.20
CA VAL A 35 -12.52 11.44 25.89
C VAL A 35 -13.84 11.37 25.13
N CYS A 36 -14.07 10.35 24.30
CA CYS A 36 -15.22 10.27 23.41
C CYS A 36 -16.32 9.30 23.91
N PRO A 37 -17.50 9.80 24.31
CA PRO A 37 -18.59 8.94 24.80
C PRO A 37 -19.27 8.10 23.71
N SER A 38 -19.33 8.58 22.46
CA SER A 38 -19.98 7.83 21.37
C SER A 38 -19.17 6.61 20.91
N CYS A 39 -17.83 6.71 20.83
CA CYS A 39 -16.98 5.54 20.55
C CYS A 39 -17.02 4.53 21.69
N ARG A 40 -17.15 5.00 22.95
CA ARG A 40 -17.30 4.12 24.11
C ARG A 40 -18.60 3.30 24.05
N GLU A 41 -19.69 3.92 23.61
CA GLU A 41 -20.95 3.23 23.42
C GLU A 41 -20.88 2.23 22.25
N ALA A 42 -20.24 2.60 21.14
CA ALA A 42 -20.03 1.69 20.02
C ALA A 42 -19.18 0.47 20.42
N MET A 43 -18.11 0.67 21.20
CA MET A 43 -17.29 -0.44 21.71
C MET A 43 -18.11 -1.42 22.56
N LYS A 44 -18.96 -0.91 23.47
CA LYS A 44 -19.86 -1.76 24.26
C LYS A 44 -20.85 -2.53 23.38
N GLN A 45 -21.34 -1.92 22.31
CA GLN A 45 -22.24 -2.58 21.37
C GLN A 45 -21.53 -3.71 20.62
N TYR A 46 -20.31 -3.49 20.15
CA TYR A 46 -19.51 -4.55 19.49
C TYR A 46 -19.18 -5.69 20.46
N GLU A 47 -18.77 -5.40 21.69
CA GLU A 47 -18.54 -6.43 22.73
C GLU A 47 -19.83 -7.19 23.07
N ALA A 48 -20.97 -6.50 23.14
CA ALA A 48 -22.26 -7.13 23.38
C ALA A 48 -22.70 -8.05 22.23
N VAL A 49 -22.37 -7.70 20.99
CA VAL A 49 -22.60 -8.56 19.82
C VAL A 49 -21.70 -9.78 19.92
N VAL A 50 -20.39 -9.62 20.06
CA VAL A 50 -19.44 -10.74 20.13
C VAL A 50 -19.77 -11.71 21.27
N SER A 51 -20.10 -11.20 22.46
CA SER A 51 -20.46 -12.03 23.61
C SER A 51 -21.80 -12.75 23.48
N LYS A 52 -22.75 -12.24 22.69
CA LYS A 52 -24.10 -12.84 22.55
C LYS A 52 -24.29 -13.62 21.26
N THR A 53 -23.73 -13.17 20.13
CA THR A 53 -23.98 -13.75 18.81
C THR A 53 -23.02 -14.88 18.48
N ILE A 54 -21.75 -14.81 18.89
CA ILE A 54 -20.80 -15.91 18.61
C ILE A 54 -21.21 -17.20 19.33
N PRO A 55 -21.61 -17.18 20.61
CA PRO A 55 -22.13 -18.38 21.27
C PRO A 55 -23.51 -18.83 20.73
N ALA A 56 -24.36 -17.90 20.28
CA ALA A 56 -25.69 -18.22 19.74
C ALA A 56 -25.67 -18.77 18.31
N LEU A 57 -24.57 -18.60 17.58
CA LEU A 57 -24.31 -19.24 16.27
C LEU A 57 -23.68 -20.63 16.41
N ALA A 58 -23.34 -21.05 17.63
CA ALA A 58 -22.78 -22.37 17.95
C ALA A 58 -23.73 -23.34 18.70
N PRO A 59 -25.06 -23.43 18.43
CA PRO A 59 -25.90 -24.43 19.08
C PRO A 59 -25.72 -25.85 18.49
N ASP A 60 -25.11 -25.99 17.30
CA ASP A 60 -24.92 -27.29 16.62
C ASP A 60 -23.52 -27.89 16.73
N LEU A 61 -22.57 -27.23 17.41
CA LEU A 61 -21.36 -27.90 17.86
C LEU A 61 -21.63 -28.56 19.21
N LYS A 62 -22.51 -29.57 19.19
CA LYS A 62 -22.44 -30.64 20.19
C LYS A 62 -21.02 -31.17 20.16
N SER A 63 -20.29 -30.93 21.24
CA SER A 63 -19.11 -31.67 21.69
C SER A 63 -18.58 -32.64 20.63
N ILE A 64 -17.80 -32.12 19.68
CA ILE A 64 -16.85 -32.97 18.99
C ILE A 64 -15.90 -33.38 20.11
N GLU A 65 -16.12 -34.58 20.64
CA GLU A 65 -15.11 -35.28 21.41
C GLU A 65 -13.82 -35.13 20.62
N SER A 66 -12.86 -34.47 21.27
CA SER A 66 -11.51 -34.26 20.76
C SER A 66 -10.95 -35.62 20.35
N ASP A 67 -11.06 -35.95 19.07
CA ASP A 67 -10.43 -37.11 18.48
C ASP A 67 -8.91 -36.90 18.62
N PRO A 68 -8.20 -37.69 19.45
CA PRO A 68 -6.79 -37.42 19.79
C PRO A 68 -5.83 -37.71 18.63
N SER A 69 -6.36 -38.02 17.43
CA SER A 69 -5.60 -38.45 16.25
C SER A 69 -5.33 -37.32 15.25
N TRP A 70 -5.95 -36.14 15.38
CA TRP A 70 -5.69 -35.02 14.48
C TRP A 70 -4.48 -34.20 14.98
N SER A 71 -3.27 -34.61 14.60
CA SER A 71 -2.07 -33.81 14.89
C SER A 71 -1.89 -32.72 13.83
N LEU A 72 -1.77 -31.48 14.31
CA LEU A 72 -1.46 -30.29 13.51
C LEU A 72 -0.22 -30.52 12.64
N GLU A 73 0.77 -31.23 13.17
CA GLU A 73 2.01 -31.58 12.48
C GLU A 73 1.78 -32.46 11.24
N GLN A 74 0.81 -33.39 11.26
CA GLN A 74 0.49 -34.20 10.08
C GLN A 74 -0.20 -33.39 8.99
N ALA A 75 -1.04 -32.42 9.36
CA ALA A 75 -1.70 -31.53 8.41
C ALA A 75 -0.70 -30.57 7.75
N GLU A 76 0.23 -30.02 8.53
CA GLU A 76 1.31 -29.16 8.00
C GLU A 76 2.26 -29.95 7.09
N ALA A 77 2.67 -31.16 7.49
CA ALA A 77 3.53 -32.00 6.66
C ALA A 77 2.87 -32.37 5.33
N ALA A 78 1.57 -32.69 5.34
CA ALA A 78 0.82 -33.00 4.11
C ALA A 78 0.69 -31.79 3.18
N LEU A 79 0.58 -30.58 3.73
CA LEU A 79 0.51 -29.34 2.95
C LEU A 79 1.86 -29.02 2.29
N PHE A 80 2.96 -29.08 3.05
CA PHE A 80 4.30 -28.80 2.53
C PHE A 80 4.74 -29.82 1.49
N GLN A 81 4.36 -31.09 1.65
CA GLN A 81 4.64 -32.13 0.66
C GLN A 81 3.91 -31.86 -0.66
N ARG A 82 2.70 -31.27 -0.60
CA ARG A 82 1.91 -30.92 -1.78
C ARG A 82 2.49 -29.72 -2.53
N LEU A 83 2.96 -28.72 -1.79
CA LEU A 83 3.63 -27.54 -2.35
C LEU A 83 4.95 -27.91 -3.04
N ALA A 84 5.75 -28.78 -2.42
CA ALA A 84 7.00 -29.26 -3.02
C ALA A 84 6.76 -30.03 -4.33
N LEU A 85 5.69 -30.84 -4.39
CA LEU A 85 5.33 -31.61 -5.59
C LEU A 85 4.82 -30.72 -6.74
N GLU A 86 4.10 -29.64 -6.41
CA GLU A 86 3.66 -28.64 -7.39
C GLU A 86 4.83 -27.79 -7.92
N GLU A 87 5.84 -27.54 -7.09
CA GLU A 87 7.05 -26.80 -7.49
C GLU A 87 7.95 -27.63 -8.43
N GLU A 88 8.11 -28.94 -8.19
CA GLU A 88 8.83 -29.83 -9.11
C GLU A 88 8.11 -30.04 -10.46
N LEU A 89 6.77 -30.05 -10.47
CA LEU A 89 5.98 -30.17 -11.70
C LEU A 89 5.90 -28.84 -12.49
N GLY A 90 6.21 -27.71 -11.87
CA GLY A 90 6.21 -26.38 -12.48
C GLY A 90 7.48 -25.99 -13.23
N ALA A 91 8.59 -26.71 -13.03
CA ALA A 91 9.90 -26.34 -13.57
C ALA A 91 10.17 -26.77 -15.03
N ASP A 92 9.33 -27.65 -15.62
CA ASP A 92 9.58 -28.22 -16.96
C ASP A 92 8.76 -27.56 -18.10
N ARG A 93 8.20 -26.36 -17.86
CA ARG A 93 7.53 -25.56 -18.91
C ARG A 93 8.21 -24.21 -19.14
N GLY A 94 9.51 -24.27 -19.40
CA GLY A 94 10.27 -23.16 -19.98
C GLY A 94 10.25 -23.21 -21.50
N GLY A 95 9.53 -22.28 -22.13
CA GLY A 95 9.82 -21.83 -23.51
C GLY A 95 8.79 -22.19 -24.58
N THR A 96 7.86 -21.26 -24.87
CA THR A 96 7.62 -20.69 -26.21
C THR A 96 6.47 -19.68 -26.15
N GLU A 97 6.63 -18.61 -26.92
CA GLU A 97 5.76 -17.44 -27.06
C GLU A 97 4.33 -17.76 -27.55
N GLY A 98 3.40 -16.85 -27.27
CA GLY A 98 2.22 -16.64 -28.11
C GLY A 98 0.88 -16.59 -27.40
N ASP A 99 0.32 -15.38 -27.34
CA ASP A 99 -1.10 -14.98 -27.36
C ASP A 99 -2.23 -15.93 -26.90
N SER A 100 -3.19 -15.27 -26.22
CA SER A 100 -4.59 -15.69 -26.04
C SER A 100 -4.85 -16.90 -25.14
N ALA A 101 -5.29 -16.64 -23.91
CA ALA A 101 -6.60 -17.11 -23.41
C ALA A 101 -6.75 -16.83 -21.90
N SER A 102 -7.60 -15.85 -21.62
CA SER A 102 -8.59 -15.82 -20.54
C SER A 102 -8.72 -17.05 -19.62
N LYS A 103 -8.58 -16.78 -18.32
CA LYS A 103 -9.39 -17.27 -17.18
C LYS A 103 -10.24 -18.52 -17.44
N ALA A 104 -9.86 -19.63 -16.82
CA ALA A 104 -10.72 -20.79 -16.64
C ALA A 104 -10.63 -21.31 -15.20
N ILE A 105 -11.47 -20.80 -14.30
CA ILE A 105 -12.00 -21.58 -13.17
C ILE A 105 -13.49 -21.27 -13.02
N GLY A 106 -14.32 -22.29 -13.23
CA GLY A 106 -15.64 -22.42 -12.61
C GLY A 106 -16.86 -21.87 -13.38
N ARG A 107 -17.32 -22.59 -14.41
CA ARG A 107 -18.77 -22.61 -14.75
C ARG A 107 -19.26 -24.03 -14.95
N VAL A 108 -20.15 -24.44 -14.05
CA VAL A 108 -21.05 -25.59 -14.17
C VAL A 108 -22.06 -25.30 -15.31
N PRO A 109 -22.32 -26.24 -16.25
CA PRO A 109 -23.33 -26.03 -17.27
C PRO A 109 -24.74 -26.33 -16.73
N LEU A 110 -25.52 -25.29 -16.46
CA LEU A 110 -26.98 -25.32 -16.41
C LEU A 110 -27.51 -25.05 -17.82
N SER A 111 -27.83 -26.10 -18.59
CA SER A 111 -28.57 -25.98 -19.85
C SER A 111 -29.17 -27.33 -20.27
N ALA A 112 -30.29 -27.71 -19.65
CA ALA A 112 -31.11 -28.84 -20.09
C ALA A 112 -32.59 -28.73 -19.65
N SER A 113 -33.20 -27.53 -19.68
CA SER A 113 -34.60 -27.35 -19.23
C SER A 113 -35.58 -26.84 -20.29
N GLN A 114 -35.15 -26.59 -21.53
CA GLN A 114 -36.05 -26.03 -22.56
C GLN A 114 -36.75 -27.10 -23.43
N ALA A 115 -36.19 -28.33 -23.50
CA ALA A 115 -36.74 -29.40 -24.34
C ALA A 115 -37.86 -30.21 -23.65
N THR A 116 -37.91 -30.27 -22.33
CA THR A 116 -38.90 -31.04 -21.57
C THR A 116 -40.25 -30.33 -21.44
N TRP A 117 -40.29 -28.99 -21.49
CA TRP A 117 -41.53 -28.21 -21.33
C TRP A 117 -42.46 -28.31 -22.55
N ARG A 118 -41.90 -28.49 -23.75
CA ARG A 118 -42.68 -28.55 -25.01
C ARG A 118 -43.52 -29.84 -25.12
N ASN A 119 -43.02 -30.94 -24.56
CA ASN A 119 -43.71 -32.23 -24.59
C ASN A 119 -44.90 -32.31 -23.61
N VAL A 120 -44.89 -31.49 -22.55
CA VAL A 120 -46.00 -31.42 -21.58
C VAL A 120 -47.22 -30.72 -22.20
N TRP A 121 -47.01 -29.64 -22.95
CA TRP A 121 -48.11 -28.92 -23.61
C TRP A 121 -48.79 -29.72 -24.72
N THR A 122 -48.03 -30.53 -25.45
CA THR A 122 -48.59 -31.40 -26.50
C THR A 122 -49.46 -32.51 -25.93
N LEU A 123 -49.16 -33.02 -24.74
CA LEU A 123 -49.96 -34.06 -24.07
C LEU A 123 -51.27 -33.48 -23.50
N CYS A 124 -51.25 -32.24 -22.98
CA CYS A 124 -52.47 -31.57 -22.51
C CYS A 124 -53.45 -31.25 -23.65
N ALA A 125 -52.96 -30.83 -24.82
CA ALA A 125 -53.82 -30.54 -25.98
C ALA A 125 -54.53 -31.79 -26.53
N ALA A 126 -53.84 -32.93 -26.57
CA ALA A 126 -54.42 -34.20 -27.00
C ALA A 126 -55.52 -34.69 -26.05
N GLY A 127 -55.35 -34.49 -24.73
CA GLY A 127 -56.35 -34.85 -23.73
C GLY A 127 -57.66 -34.08 -23.88
N VAL A 128 -57.59 -32.77 -24.15
CA VAL A 128 -58.78 -31.92 -24.34
C VAL A 128 -59.58 -32.34 -25.58
N LEU A 129 -58.92 -32.67 -26.68
CA LEU A 129 -59.58 -33.12 -27.91
C LEU A 129 -60.30 -34.47 -27.72
N LEU A 130 -59.73 -35.37 -26.93
CA LEU A 130 -60.33 -36.67 -26.65
C LEU A 130 -61.60 -36.54 -25.78
N CYS A 131 -61.60 -35.64 -24.80
CA CYS A 131 -62.79 -35.33 -23.99
C CYS A 131 -63.93 -34.73 -24.83
N ILE A 132 -63.62 -33.83 -25.77
CA ILE A 132 -64.63 -33.24 -26.67
C ILE A 132 -65.24 -34.31 -27.59
N ALA A 133 -64.42 -35.19 -28.16
CA ALA A 133 -64.89 -36.27 -29.03
C ALA A 133 -65.82 -37.25 -28.28
N LEU A 134 -65.47 -37.61 -27.04
CA LEU A 134 -66.32 -38.46 -26.19
C LEU A 134 -67.63 -37.76 -25.83
N GLY A 135 -67.61 -36.47 -25.48
CA GLY A 135 -68.83 -35.69 -25.20
C GLY A 135 -69.79 -35.63 -26.39
N VAL A 136 -69.29 -35.44 -27.61
CA VAL A 136 -70.12 -35.42 -28.83
C VAL A 136 -70.72 -36.79 -29.13
N SER A 137 -69.97 -37.87 -28.88
CA SER A 137 -70.45 -39.24 -29.09
C SER A 137 -71.57 -39.63 -28.13
N ALA A 138 -71.45 -39.29 -26.84
CA ALA A 138 -72.48 -39.53 -25.83
C ALA A 138 -73.76 -38.71 -26.11
N TYR A 139 -73.61 -37.46 -26.56
CA TYR A 139 -74.74 -36.59 -26.92
C TYR A 139 -75.56 -37.14 -28.10
N ARG A 140 -74.89 -37.70 -29.12
CA ARG A 140 -75.59 -38.28 -30.30
C ARG A 140 -76.32 -39.60 -30.00
N VAL A 141 -75.84 -40.38 -29.03
CA VAL A 141 -76.52 -41.61 -28.58
C VAL A 141 -77.73 -41.28 -27.70
N GLY A 142 -77.62 -40.25 -26.85
CA GLY A 142 -78.74 -39.78 -26.02
C GLY A 142 -79.96 -39.33 -26.83
N ILE A 143 -79.74 -38.62 -27.94
CA ILE A 143 -80.84 -38.10 -28.78
C ILE A 143 -81.57 -39.20 -29.56
N ARG A 144 -80.90 -40.31 -29.92
CA ARG A 144 -81.52 -41.39 -30.71
C ARG A 144 -82.37 -42.35 -29.89
N THR A 145 -82.23 -42.35 -28.56
CA THR A 145 -82.89 -43.33 -27.69
C THR A 145 -84.18 -42.77 -27.05
N GLY A 146 -84.43 -41.46 -27.17
CA GLY A 146 -85.54 -40.77 -26.51
C GLY A 146 -86.91 -40.75 -27.22
N VAL A 147 -87.13 -41.52 -28.30
CA VAL A 147 -88.35 -41.39 -29.14
C VAL A 147 -89.19 -42.67 -29.24
N LYS A 148 -89.13 -43.59 -28.26
CA LYS A 148 -89.98 -44.80 -28.29
C LYS A 148 -90.61 -45.13 -26.95
N THR A 149 -91.61 -44.36 -26.53
CA THR A 149 -92.66 -44.81 -25.59
C THR A 149 -93.82 -43.81 -25.59
N ALA A 150 -94.87 -44.06 -26.39
CA ALA A 150 -96.25 -43.64 -26.09
C ALA A 150 -97.21 -44.16 -27.17
N ALA A 151 -97.87 -45.29 -26.91
CA ALA A 151 -99.12 -45.65 -27.56
C ALA A 151 -100.07 -46.13 -26.46
N ILE A 152 -100.92 -45.21 -25.99
CA ILE A 152 -102.03 -45.49 -25.08
C ILE A 152 -103.31 -45.35 -25.90
N THR A 153 -104.09 -46.42 -25.97
CA THR A 153 -105.42 -46.49 -26.57
C THR A 153 -106.47 -46.28 -25.47
N PRO A 154 -107.53 -45.47 -25.65
CA PRO A 154 -108.62 -45.35 -24.68
C PRO A 154 -109.76 -46.36 -24.97
N PRO A 155 -110.48 -46.86 -23.94
CA PRO A 155 -111.61 -47.79 -24.13
C PRO A 155 -112.98 -47.08 -24.19
N THR A 156 -113.93 -47.74 -24.86
CA THR A 156 -115.34 -47.37 -25.04
C THR A 156 -116.22 -47.90 -23.89
N THR A 157 -117.21 -47.10 -23.50
CA THR A 157 -118.14 -47.26 -22.36
C THR A 157 -119.47 -47.96 -22.73
N GLN A 158 -120.06 -48.66 -21.74
CA GLN A 158 -121.48 -49.10 -21.52
C GLN A 158 -121.54 -50.61 -21.23
N ASP A 159 -122.28 -51.17 -20.28
CA ASP A 159 -123.31 -50.73 -19.31
C ASP A 159 -123.33 -51.79 -18.17
N HIS A 160 -124.07 -51.54 -17.07
CA HIS A 160 -124.76 -52.50 -16.18
C HIS A 160 -124.59 -52.25 -14.68
N LEU A 161 -125.73 -52.10 -14.00
CA LEU A 161 -125.88 -51.77 -12.58
C LEU A 161 -125.43 -52.82 -11.52
N PRO A 162 -124.94 -54.05 -11.82
CA PRO A 162 -124.09 -54.82 -10.90
C PRO A 162 -122.59 -54.48 -11.08
N ALA A 163 -122.22 -53.87 -12.20
CA ALA A 163 -120.86 -53.40 -12.49
C ALA A 163 -120.53 -52.10 -11.75
N LEU A 164 -121.49 -51.41 -11.11
CA LEU A 164 -121.19 -50.29 -10.23
C LEU A 164 -120.50 -50.74 -8.94
N GLU A 165 -120.80 -51.92 -8.39
CA GLU A 165 -120.14 -52.41 -7.17
C GLU A 165 -118.75 -52.99 -7.48
N GLN A 166 -118.61 -53.66 -8.62
CA GLN A 166 -117.31 -54.07 -9.17
C GLN A 166 -116.46 -52.87 -9.61
N GLN A 167 -117.04 -51.84 -10.24
CA GLN A 167 -116.33 -50.59 -10.57
C GLN A 167 -115.99 -49.77 -9.33
N VAL A 168 -116.80 -49.77 -8.28
CA VAL A 168 -116.46 -49.08 -7.03
C VAL A 168 -115.34 -49.80 -6.29
N SER A 169 -115.30 -51.15 -6.35
CA SER A 169 -114.19 -51.95 -5.84
C SER A 169 -112.92 -51.81 -6.69
N ASP A 170 -113.02 -51.85 -8.01
CA ASP A 170 -111.91 -51.67 -8.95
C ASP A 170 -111.39 -50.22 -8.91
N ALA A 171 -112.28 -49.22 -8.83
CA ALA A 171 -111.89 -47.82 -8.62
C ALA A 171 -111.33 -47.57 -7.20
N GLY A 172 -111.77 -48.36 -6.21
CA GLY A 172 -111.19 -48.38 -4.86
C GLY A 172 -109.76 -48.91 -4.87
N HIS A 173 -109.55 -50.05 -5.52
CA HIS A 173 -108.24 -50.67 -5.71
C HIS A 173 -107.31 -49.77 -6.54
N GLU A 174 -107.81 -49.18 -7.62
CA GLU A 174 -107.07 -48.24 -8.48
C GLU A 174 -106.69 -46.97 -7.71
N ARG A 175 -107.57 -46.46 -6.84
CA ARG A 175 -107.25 -45.35 -5.92
C ARG A 175 -106.18 -45.73 -4.89
N GLU A 176 -106.20 -46.95 -4.37
CA GLU A 176 -105.17 -47.46 -3.46
C GLU A 176 -103.81 -47.55 -4.17
N VAL A 177 -103.79 -48.08 -5.40
CA VAL A 177 -102.59 -48.19 -6.24
C VAL A 177 -102.05 -46.81 -6.61
N LEU A 178 -102.93 -45.87 -6.99
CA LEU A 178 -102.55 -44.48 -7.24
C LEU A 178 -102.02 -43.79 -5.99
N ARG A 179 -102.61 -44.03 -4.80
CA ARG A 179 -102.06 -43.54 -3.53
C ARG A 179 -100.68 -44.13 -3.25
N ALA A 180 -100.49 -45.42 -3.47
CA ALA A 180 -99.20 -46.07 -3.28
C ALA A 180 -98.14 -45.51 -4.26
N GLN A 181 -98.51 -45.27 -5.51
CA GLN A 181 -97.63 -44.62 -6.49
C GLN A 181 -97.32 -43.17 -6.11
N MET A 182 -98.30 -42.38 -5.67
CA MET A 182 -98.08 -41.01 -5.22
C MET A 182 -97.17 -40.99 -3.99
N ALA A 183 -97.38 -41.87 -3.01
CA ALA A 183 -96.48 -42.02 -1.86
C ALA A 183 -95.06 -42.42 -2.28
N GLN A 184 -94.90 -43.28 -3.30
CA GLN A 184 -93.59 -43.65 -3.84
C GLN A 184 -92.91 -42.49 -4.57
N ARG A 185 -93.67 -41.70 -5.34
CA ARG A 185 -93.16 -40.48 -6.01
C ARG A 185 -92.80 -39.40 -5.00
N ASP A 186 -93.60 -39.21 -3.96
CA ASP A 186 -93.33 -38.27 -2.88
C ASP A 186 -92.04 -38.64 -2.15
N LYS A 187 -91.82 -39.94 -1.88
CA LYS A 187 -90.55 -40.43 -1.33
C LYS A 187 -89.37 -40.13 -2.26
N ALA A 188 -89.52 -40.38 -3.56
CA ALA A 188 -88.49 -40.08 -4.55
C ALA A 188 -88.20 -38.57 -4.67
N ILE A 189 -89.22 -37.71 -4.54
CA ILE A 189 -89.06 -36.25 -4.54
C ILE A 189 -88.29 -35.80 -3.30
N VAL A 190 -88.59 -36.35 -2.13
CA VAL A 190 -87.85 -36.06 -0.89
C VAL A 190 -86.39 -36.49 -1.01
N ASP A 191 -86.13 -37.69 -1.52
CA ASP A 191 -84.76 -38.19 -1.73
C ASP A 191 -83.98 -37.30 -2.73
N LEU A 192 -84.59 -36.91 -3.85
CA LEU A 192 -83.97 -36.01 -4.82
C LEU A 192 -83.69 -34.62 -4.22
N ARG A 193 -84.62 -34.07 -3.42
CA ARG A 193 -84.41 -32.78 -2.74
C ARG A 193 -83.23 -32.86 -1.79
N HIS A 194 -83.13 -33.93 -1.00
CA HIS A 194 -81.99 -34.15 -0.12
C HIS A 194 -80.68 -34.24 -0.91
N GLN A 195 -80.69 -34.93 -2.06
CA GLN A 195 -79.51 -35.06 -2.91
C GLN A 195 -79.08 -33.72 -3.53
N VAL A 196 -80.04 -32.88 -3.94
CA VAL A 196 -79.78 -31.52 -4.43
C VAL A 196 -79.24 -30.62 -3.31
N GLU A 197 -79.78 -30.71 -2.09
CA GLU A 197 -79.27 -29.98 -0.93
C GLU A 197 -77.83 -30.38 -0.62
N GLN A 198 -77.52 -31.69 -0.60
CA GLN A 198 -76.16 -32.18 -0.41
C GLN A 198 -75.21 -31.68 -1.49
N GLN A 199 -75.57 -31.78 -2.76
CA GLN A 199 -74.75 -31.29 -3.87
C GLN A 199 -74.56 -29.77 -3.81
N SER A 200 -75.58 -29.02 -3.41
CA SER A 200 -75.47 -27.56 -3.24
C SER A 200 -74.52 -27.18 -2.10
N ALA A 201 -74.52 -27.94 -1.00
CA ALA A 201 -73.61 -27.76 0.12
C ALA A 201 -72.17 -28.11 -0.26
N GLU A 202 -71.96 -29.19 -1.01
CA GLU A 202 -70.64 -29.57 -1.54
C GLU A 202 -70.10 -28.52 -2.52
N MET A 203 -70.94 -28.02 -3.43
CA MET A 203 -70.57 -26.93 -4.35
C MET A 203 -70.24 -25.64 -3.60
N GLY A 204 -70.97 -25.34 -2.52
CA GLY A 204 -70.65 -24.23 -1.61
C GLY A 204 -69.27 -24.38 -0.96
N ARG A 205 -68.95 -25.56 -0.43
CA ARG A 205 -67.63 -25.87 0.15
C ARG A 205 -66.51 -25.77 -0.88
N MET A 206 -66.72 -26.32 -2.07
CA MET A 206 -65.74 -26.28 -3.16
C MET A 206 -65.47 -24.84 -3.61
N LYS A 207 -66.51 -24.00 -3.68
CA LYS A 207 -66.37 -22.58 -4.03
C LYS A 207 -65.58 -21.80 -2.98
N VAL A 208 -65.81 -22.05 -1.69
CA VAL A 208 -65.02 -21.44 -0.61
C VAL A 208 -63.56 -21.90 -0.69
N ALA A 209 -63.32 -23.18 -0.91
CA ALA A 209 -61.96 -23.71 -1.08
C ALA A 209 -61.25 -23.10 -2.30
N GLN A 210 -61.97 -22.91 -3.42
CA GLN A 210 -61.43 -22.24 -4.61
C GLN A 210 -61.03 -20.79 -4.32
N THR A 211 -61.90 -20.03 -3.63
CA THR A 211 -61.57 -18.64 -3.26
C THR A 211 -60.37 -18.57 -2.33
N GLN A 212 -60.24 -19.52 -1.40
CA GLN A 212 -59.09 -19.60 -0.51
C GLN A 212 -57.79 -19.88 -1.29
N LEU A 213 -57.83 -20.82 -2.24
CA LEU A 213 -56.67 -21.14 -3.07
C LEU A 213 -56.25 -19.96 -3.95
N GLU A 214 -57.22 -19.21 -4.48
CA GLU A 214 -56.98 -18.02 -5.28
C GLU A 214 -56.35 -16.89 -4.44
N THR A 215 -56.80 -16.70 -3.20
CA THR A 215 -56.17 -15.76 -2.27
C THR A 215 -54.75 -16.18 -1.88
N ASP A 216 -54.53 -17.48 -1.66
CA ASP A 216 -53.21 -18.01 -1.29
C ASP A 216 -52.23 -17.87 -2.48
N LEU A 217 -52.68 -18.14 -3.70
CA LEU A 217 -51.89 -17.93 -4.93
C LEU A 217 -51.56 -16.46 -5.15
N SER A 218 -52.53 -15.56 -4.97
CA SER A 218 -52.32 -14.11 -5.09
C SER A 218 -51.32 -13.60 -4.05
N THR A 219 -51.45 -14.06 -2.80
CA THR A 219 -50.53 -13.72 -1.71
C THR A 219 -49.12 -14.27 -1.98
N GLY A 220 -49.01 -15.52 -2.44
CA GLY A 220 -47.74 -16.13 -2.83
C GLY A 220 -47.07 -15.41 -4.01
N GLN A 221 -47.86 -14.95 -4.98
CA GLN A 221 -47.36 -14.17 -6.12
C GLN A 221 -46.86 -12.79 -5.69
N ALA A 222 -47.59 -12.10 -4.80
CA ALA A 222 -47.15 -10.83 -4.22
C ALA A 222 -45.84 -10.99 -3.43
N GLY A 223 -45.73 -12.05 -2.61
CA GLY A 223 -44.49 -12.36 -1.88
C GLY A 223 -43.30 -12.64 -2.80
N ARG A 224 -43.51 -13.37 -3.92
CA ARG A 224 -42.44 -13.59 -4.92
C ARG A 224 -42.02 -12.28 -5.59
N GLN A 225 -42.97 -11.39 -5.86
CA GLN A 225 -42.67 -10.10 -6.48
C GLN A 225 -41.87 -9.20 -5.53
N ASP A 226 -42.19 -9.19 -4.24
CA ASP A 226 -41.42 -8.48 -3.22
C ASP A 226 -39.98 -9.03 -3.11
N LEU A 227 -39.81 -10.36 -3.06
CA LEU A 227 -38.48 -10.97 -3.04
C LEU A 227 -37.66 -10.64 -4.31
N LEU A 228 -38.30 -10.57 -5.48
CA LEU A 228 -37.64 -10.13 -6.70
C LEU A 228 -37.20 -8.67 -6.60
N GLN A 229 -38.04 -7.78 -6.06
CA GLN A 229 -37.69 -6.37 -5.84
C GLN A 229 -36.53 -6.24 -4.86
N GLN A 230 -36.57 -6.94 -3.72
CA GLN A 230 -35.48 -6.97 -2.75
C GLN A 230 -34.18 -7.48 -3.37
N ARG A 231 -34.24 -8.53 -4.19
CA ARG A 231 -33.08 -9.05 -4.93
C ARG A 231 -32.50 -8.00 -5.88
N THR A 232 -33.35 -7.28 -6.62
CA THR A 232 -32.87 -6.23 -7.53
C THR A 232 -32.24 -5.05 -6.79
N GLU A 233 -32.80 -4.66 -5.64
CA GLU A 233 -32.26 -3.60 -4.79
C GLU A 233 -30.92 -4.01 -4.17
N LEU A 234 -30.81 -5.25 -3.68
CA LEU A 234 -29.56 -5.82 -3.16
C LEU A 234 -28.48 -5.88 -4.25
N ASN A 235 -28.82 -6.36 -5.45
CA ASN A 235 -27.88 -6.38 -6.58
C ASN A 235 -27.38 -4.96 -6.89
N LYS A 236 -28.27 -3.97 -6.93
CA LYS A 236 -27.89 -2.57 -7.17
C LYS A 236 -26.97 -2.03 -6.09
N ARG A 237 -27.21 -2.39 -4.81
CA ARG A 237 -26.32 -2.02 -3.70
C ARG A 237 -24.95 -2.65 -3.83
N VAL A 238 -24.88 -3.93 -4.17
CA VAL A 238 -23.63 -4.67 -4.41
C VAL A 238 -22.85 -4.03 -5.56
N GLU A 239 -23.51 -3.75 -6.69
CA GLU A 239 -22.90 -3.05 -7.84
C GLU A 239 -22.35 -1.68 -7.43
N SER A 240 -23.11 -0.89 -6.66
CA SER A 240 -22.63 0.43 -6.21
C SER A 240 -21.46 0.32 -5.23
N ALA A 241 -21.47 -0.67 -4.33
CA ALA A 241 -20.41 -0.90 -3.38
C ALA A 241 -19.13 -1.37 -4.09
N GLN A 242 -19.26 -2.25 -5.08
CA GLN A 242 -18.15 -2.70 -5.91
C GLN A 242 -17.56 -1.53 -6.72
N ALA A 243 -18.39 -0.68 -7.34
CA ALA A 243 -17.91 0.50 -8.06
C ALA A 243 -17.18 1.48 -7.12
N LYS A 244 -17.66 1.65 -5.88
CA LYS A 244 -16.96 2.48 -4.87
C LYS A 244 -15.63 1.86 -4.45
N ALA A 245 -15.58 0.54 -4.21
CA ALA A 245 -14.35 -0.16 -3.87
C ALA A 245 -13.31 -0.05 -4.99
N GLN A 246 -13.73 -0.21 -6.24
CA GLN A 246 -12.86 -0.04 -7.40
C GLN A 246 -12.39 1.42 -7.55
N GLY A 247 -13.27 2.39 -7.36
CA GLY A 247 -12.88 3.81 -7.37
C GLY A 247 -11.98 4.21 -6.20
N LEU A 248 -11.99 3.48 -5.07
CA LEU A 248 -11.02 3.66 -3.99
C LEU A 248 -9.67 3.02 -4.33
N GLN A 249 -9.68 1.84 -4.96
CA GLN A 249 -8.47 1.19 -5.46
C GLN A 249 -7.74 2.08 -6.48
N ASP A 250 -8.45 2.62 -7.47
CA ASP A 250 -7.87 3.51 -8.48
C ASP A 250 -7.23 4.76 -7.85
N LYS A 251 -7.82 5.27 -6.75
CA LYS A 251 -7.25 6.39 -5.99
C LYS A 251 -6.01 6.00 -5.20
N LEU A 252 -5.97 4.81 -4.62
CA LEU A 252 -4.79 4.29 -3.93
C LEU A 252 -3.64 4.13 -4.92
N ASP A 253 -3.89 3.51 -6.07
CA ASP A 253 -2.88 3.32 -7.12
C ASP A 253 -2.37 4.68 -7.64
N SER A 254 -3.26 5.67 -7.81
CA SER A 254 -2.87 7.03 -8.19
C SER A 254 -2.05 7.74 -7.12
N LEU A 255 -2.37 7.57 -5.84
CA LEU A 255 -1.61 8.15 -4.72
C LEU A 255 -0.24 7.49 -4.56
N GLU A 256 -0.16 6.18 -4.77
CA GLU A 256 1.10 5.45 -4.78
C GLU A 256 2.01 5.92 -5.91
N HIS A 257 1.46 6.10 -7.12
CA HIS A 257 2.20 6.65 -8.24
C HIS A 257 2.70 8.07 -7.95
N GLN A 258 1.84 8.95 -7.42
CA GLN A 258 2.23 10.31 -7.05
C GLN A 258 3.30 10.33 -5.96
N SER A 259 3.18 9.50 -4.93
CA SER A 259 4.18 9.35 -3.86
C SER A 259 5.54 8.91 -4.41
N SER A 260 5.54 7.98 -5.38
CA SER A 260 6.76 7.53 -6.05
C SER A 260 7.43 8.67 -6.85
N GLU A 261 6.64 9.48 -7.56
CA GLU A 261 7.12 10.62 -8.33
C GLU A 261 7.67 11.72 -7.40
N ASP A 262 6.95 12.04 -6.33
CA ASP A 262 7.38 13.04 -5.36
C ASP A 262 8.66 12.59 -4.61
N LYS A 263 8.82 11.29 -4.34
CA LYS A 263 10.05 10.73 -3.80
C LYS A 263 11.23 10.89 -4.77
N GLN A 264 11.02 10.65 -6.06
CA GLN A 264 12.04 10.86 -7.09
C GLN A 264 12.41 12.35 -7.24
N ARG A 265 11.41 13.23 -7.23
CA ARG A 265 11.62 14.69 -7.26
C ARG A 265 12.40 15.17 -6.04
N THR A 266 12.05 14.68 -4.85
CA THR A 266 12.74 15.02 -3.60
C THR A 266 14.20 14.57 -3.64
N SER A 267 14.48 13.32 -4.04
CA SER A 267 15.85 12.84 -4.20
C SER A 267 16.66 13.67 -5.21
N THR A 268 16.03 14.08 -6.31
CA THR A 268 16.67 14.96 -7.31
C THR A 268 16.98 16.35 -6.74
N LEU A 269 16.06 16.93 -5.96
CA LEU A 269 16.27 18.21 -5.29
C LEU A 269 17.35 18.13 -4.22
N GLU A 270 17.38 17.05 -3.42
CA GLU A 270 18.43 16.80 -2.43
C GLU A 270 19.81 16.68 -3.07
N ALA A 271 19.91 15.98 -4.21
CA ALA A 271 21.15 15.91 -4.98
C ALA A 271 21.61 17.29 -5.46
N LYS A 272 20.69 18.12 -5.96
CA LYS A 272 20.99 19.50 -6.38
C LYS A 272 21.45 20.38 -5.20
N VAL A 273 20.80 20.27 -4.04
CA VAL A 273 21.22 21.01 -2.83
C VAL A 273 22.62 20.58 -2.39
N THR A 274 22.92 19.28 -2.45
CA THR A 274 24.24 18.75 -2.09
C THR A 274 25.32 19.25 -3.04
N ASP A 275 25.07 19.27 -4.36
CA ASP A 275 26.02 19.79 -5.33
C ASP A 275 26.21 21.31 -5.21
N LEU A 276 25.13 22.07 -5.02
CA LEU A 276 25.22 23.52 -4.77
C LEU A 276 26.02 23.82 -3.49
N ASN A 277 25.81 23.07 -2.41
CA ASN A 277 26.61 23.22 -1.19
C ASN A 277 28.09 22.88 -1.43
N ARG A 278 28.38 21.88 -2.26
CA ARG A 278 29.77 21.56 -2.65
C ARG A 278 30.39 22.70 -3.45
N LEU A 279 29.68 23.26 -4.42
CA LEU A 279 30.14 24.41 -5.22
C LEU A 279 30.37 25.66 -4.36
N LEU A 280 29.50 25.92 -3.39
CA LEU A 280 29.68 27.04 -2.45
C LEU A 280 30.93 26.86 -1.59
N ARG A 281 31.18 25.65 -1.05
CA ARG A 281 32.40 25.38 -0.28
C ARG A 281 33.66 25.52 -1.13
N ASP A 282 33.65 25.02 -2.36
CA ASP A 282 34.79 25.14 -3.29
C ASP A 282 35.10 26.61 -3.60
N ARG A 283 34.06 27.42 -3.85
CA ARG A 283 34.18 28.87 -4.00
C ARG A 283 34.75 29.54 -2.76
N GLU A 284 34.26 29.20 -1.57
CA GLU A 284 34.75 29.75 -0.32
C GLU A 284 36.25 29.44 -0.14
N THR A 285 36.66 28.18 -0.35
CA THR A 285 38.09 27.81 -0.26
C THR A 285 38.95 28.54 -1.27
N THR A 286 38.43 28.82 -2.47
CA THR A 286 39.15 29.60 -3.48
C THR A 286 39.30 31.06 -3.05
N ILE A 287 38.25 31.65 -2.46
CA ILE A 287 38.28 33.02 -1.93
C ILE A 287 39.29 33.11 -0.79
N ASP A 288 39.28 32.15 0.14
CA ASP A 288 40.24 32.10 1.27
C ASP A 288 41.69 32.06 0.76
N GLN A 289 41.97 31.20 -0.22
CA GLN A 289 43.29 31.13 -0.85
C GLN A 289 43.68 32.44 -1.53
N GLN A 290 42.75 33.11 -2.22
CA GLN A 290 43.02 34.41 -2.82
C GLN A 290 43.30 35.48 -1.76
N GLN A 291 42.56 35.48 -0.65
CA GLN A 291 42.80 36.41 0.45
C GLN A 291 44.16 36.18 1.10
N GLU A 292 44.57 34.93 1.29
CA GLU A 292 45.89 34.57 1.81
C GLU A 292 47.01 35.06 0.88
N LEU A 293 46.88 34.82 -0.43
CA LEU A 293 47.84 35.32 -1.42
C LEU A 293 47.93 36.85 -1.43
N LEU A 294 46.78 37.54 -1.37
CA LEU A 294 46.75 39.00 -1.31
C LEU A 294 47.34 39.54 0.00
N ALA A 295 47.15 38.84 1.12
CA ALA A 295 47.77 39.18 2.39
C ALA A 295 49.30 39.03 2.31
N HIS A 296 49.80 37.93 1.72
CA HIS A 296 51.23 37.76 1.47
C HIS A 296 51.81 38.81 0.52
N ASP A 297 51.09 39.18 -0.54
CA ASP A 297 51.50 40.26 -1.46
C ASP A 297 51.58 41.61 -0.75
N ARG A 298 50.66 41.88 0.18
CA ARG A 298 50.68 43.10 0.99
C ARG A 298 51.85 43.10 1.97
N ASP A 299 52.08 42.00 2.68
CA ASP A 299 53.24 41.82 3.57
C ASP A 299 54.55 42.11 2.82
N ILE A 300 54.71 41.53 1.63
CA ILE A 300 55.91 41.75 0.80
C ILE A 300 56.04 43.22 0.40
N ARG A 301 54.95 43.88 -0.01
CA ARG A 301 54.98 45.31 -0.38
C ARG A 301 55.34 46.19 0.82
N ASP A 302 54.79 45.90 1.98
CA ASP A 302 55.07 46.66 3.22
C ASP A 302 56.54 46.49 3.65
N LEU A 303 57.13 45.31 3.44
CA LEU A 303 58.57 45.08 3.63
C LEU A 303 59.43 45.84 2.63
N MET A 304 59.06 45.82 1.34
CA MET A 304 59.82 46.53 0.30
C MET A 304 59.72 48.06 0.40
N GLY A 305 58.66 48.58 1.02
CA GLY A 305 58.46 50.02 1.26
C GLY A 305 58.95 50.52 2.61
N ALA A 306 59.56 49.68 3.44
CA ALA A 306 60.04 50.08 4.75
C ALA A 306 61.21 51.06 4.65
N ARG A 307 61.11 52.22 5.31
CA ARG A 307 62.14 53.29 5.31
C ARG A 307 63.46 52.85 5.95
N ASP A 308 63.41 51.79 6.73
CA ASP A 308 64.50 51.18 7.47
C ASP A 308 64.84 49.79 6.92
N LEU A 309 64.64 49.60 5.61
CA LEU A 309 65.04 48.39 4.90
C LEU A 309 66.55 48.39 4.63
N TYR A 310 67.21 47.34 5.08
CA TYR A 310 68.62 47.04 4.85
C TYR A 310 68.72 45.84 3.93
N ILE A 311 69.37 46.01 2.78
CA ILE A 311 69.63 44.92 1.85
C ILE A 311 71.11 44.58 1.90
N ALA A 312 71.44 43.41 2.46
CA ALA A 312 72.82 42.92 2.53
C ALA A 312 73.02 41.76 1.55
N GLU A 313 74.08 41.83 0.74
CA GLU A 313 74.51 40.69 -0.06
C GLU A 313 75.24 39.68 0.84
N VAL A 314 74.92 38.40 0.62
CA VAL A 314 75.45 37.31 1.42
C VAL A 314 76.54 36.60 0.62
N TYR A 315 77.72 36.50 1.22
CA TYR A 315 78.90 35.93 0.56
C TYR A 315 79.20 34.52 1.09
N ASP A 316 79.72 33.67 0.21
CA ASP A 316 80.37 32.40 0.59
C ASP A 316 81.72 32.70 1.25
N VAL A 317 81.99 32.01 2.36
CA VAL A 317 83.22 32.16 3.15
C VAL A 317 84.13 30.97 2.90
N ALA A 318 85.20 31.16 2.14
CA ALA A 318 86.22 30.14 1.94
C ALA A 318 86.99 29.83 3.25
N ARG A 319 87.65 28.66 3.34
CA ARG A 319 88.52 28.27 4.49
C ARG A 319 89.61 29.29 4.83
N THR A 320 89.93 30.21 3.92
CA THR A 320 90.94 31.28 4.06
C THR A 320 90.36 32.63 4.48
N GLY A 321 89.04 32.77 4.58
CA GLY A 321 88.37 34.03 4.94
C GLY A 321 88.10 34.99 3.77
N GLU A 322 88.49 34.65 2.55
CA GLU A 322 88.22 35.46 1.35
C GLU A 322 86.78 35.25 0.84
N THR A 323 86.06 36.35 0.64
CA THR A 323 84.71 36.40 0.04
C THR A 323 84.80 36.23 -1.47
N ARG A 324 83.93 35.39 -2.06
CA ARG A 324 84.01 35.05 -3.49
C ARG A 324 82.93 35.70 -4.35
N LYS A 325 81.71 35.18 -4.25
CA LYS A 325 80.55 35.55 -5.07
C LYS A 325 79.32 35.65 -4.16
N PRO A 326 78.38 36.58 -4.39
CA PRO A 326 77.16 36.63 -3.61
C PRO A 326 76.28 35.40 -3.92
N TYR A 327 75.90 34.67 -2.87
CA TYR A 327 75.03 33.50 -2.91
C TYR A 327 73.67 33.75 -2.27
N GLY A 328 73.40 34.98 -1.84
CA GLY A 328 72.13 35.33 -1.24
C GLY A 328 71.96 36.81 -1.02
N ARG A 329 70.75 37.18 -0.59
CA ARG A 329 70.38 38.52 -0.17
C ARG A 329 69.58 38.42 1.12
N VAL A 330 69.95 39.23 2.09
CA VAL A 330 69.19 39.41 3.33
C VAL A 330 68.49 40.75 3.24
N PHE A 331 67.17 40.72 3.39
CA PHE A 331 66.30 41.87 3.56
C PHE A 331 66.00 41.97 5.05
N TYR A 332 66.53 43.00 5.70
CA TYR A 332 66.38 43.22 7.12
C TYR A 332 65.66 44.53 7.34
N THR A 333 64.58 44.53 8.13
CA THR A 333 63.93 45.76 8.59
C THR A 333 64.10 45.84 10.10
N LYS A 334 64.75 46.90 10.58
CA LYS A 334 65.18 47.00 11.98
C LYS A 334 63.99 46.93 12.93
N GLY A 335 64.00 45.93 13.82
CA GLY A 335 62.92 45.73 14.79
C GLY A 335 61.58 45.32 14.17
N LYS A 336 61.58 44.73 12.97
CA LYS A 336 60.36 44.14 12.36
C LYS A 336 60.60 42.71 11.91
N SER A 337 61.42 42.50 10.89
CA SER A 337 61.59 41.19 10.28
C SER A 337 62.90 41.06 9.51
N LEU A 338 63.31 39.82 9.29
CA LEU A 338 64.45 39.44 8.48
C LEU A 338 64.03 38.35 7.50
N ILE A 339 64.26 38.59 6.21
CA ILE A 339 64.10 37.60 5.15
C ILE A 339 65.45 37.33 4.50
N PHE A 340 65.87 36.07 4.52
CA PHE A 340 67.08 35.63 3.86
C PHE A 340 66.71 34.80 2.63
N TYR A 341 67.07 35.28 1.45
CA TYR A 341 67.11 34.48 0.22
C TYR A 341 68.51 33.95 -0.04
N ALA A 342 68.66 32.63 -0.12
CA ALA A 342 69.89 31.96 -0.51
C ALA A 342 69.69 31.19 -1.82
N TYR A 343 70.74 31.11 -2.63
CA TYR A 343 70.73 30.45 -3.94
C TYR A 343 71.81 29.35 -3.95
N ASP A 344 71.50 28.24 -4.64
CA ASP A 344 72.46 27.16 -4.90
C ASP A 344 73.13 26.55 -3.63
N LEU A 345 72.42 26.56 -2.49
CA LEU A 345 72.93 26.01 -1.22
C LEU A 345 73.33 24.52 -1.34
N ASP A 346 72.63 23.78 -2.18
CA ASP A 346 72.86 22.37 -2.49
C ASP A 346 74.11 22.11 -3.35
N GLN A 347 74.69 23.14 -3.98
CA GLN A 347 75.85 23.02 -4.87
C GLN A 347 77.18 23.43 -4.23
N GLN A 348 77.19 23.78 -2.94
CA GLN A 348 78.40 24.27 -2.28
C GLN A 348 79.45 23.16 -2.04
N ALA A 349 80.72 23.53 -2.17
CA ALA A 349 81.85 22.61 -2.03
C ALA A 349 81.99 22.09 -0.58
N GLY A 350 81.70 20.81 -0.37
CA GLY A 350 81.71 20.17 0.96
C GLY A 350 80.32 19.74 1.46
N VAL A 351 79.26 20.09 0.73
CA VAL A 351 77.88 19.65 0.97
C VAL A 351 77.66 18.31 0.26
N LYS A 352 78.10 17.21 0.89
CA LYS A 352 77.73 15.85 0.47
C LYS A 352 76.86 15.28 1.59
N ASN A 353 75.55 15.18 1.35
CA ASN A 353 74.51 14.76 2.32
C ASN A 353 74.05 15.84 3.32
N ALA A 354 74.05 17.13 2.94
CA ALA A 354 73.38 18.14 3.76
C ALA A 354 71.88 17.85 3.78
N SER A 355 71.32 17.80 4.98
CA SER A 355 69.97 17.34 5.20
C SER A 355 69.07 18.50 5.66
N THR A 356 69.65 19.56 6.23
CA THR A 356 68.96 20.82 6.53
C THR A 356 69.96 21.99 6.58
N PHE A 357 69.60 23.16 6.02
CA PHE A 357 70.38 24.40 6.15
C PHE A 357 69.75 25.29 7.22
N GLN A 358 70.54 25.82 8.15
CA GLN A 358 70.05 26.60 9.26
C GLN A 358 70.78 27.93 9.39
N ALA A 359 70.05 29.00 9.63
CA ALA A 359 70.59 30.33 9.83
C ALA A 359 70.72 30.70 11.31
N TRP A 360 71.73 31.51 11.59
CA TRP A 360 72.09 31.93 12.92
C TRP A 360 72.40 33.43 12.94
N GLY A 361 71.92 34.12 13.96
CA GLY A 361 72.22 35.51 14.24
C GLY A 361 73.37 35.61 15.23
N ARG A 362 74.40 36.40 14.91
CA ARG A 362 75.56 36.62 15.78
C ARG A 362 75.39 37.91 16.57
N ARG A 363 75.64 37.85 17.88
CA ARG A 363 75.63 38.99 18.82
C ARG A 363 77.08 39.31 19.19
N GLY A 364 77.68 40.34 18.61
CA GLY A 364 79.09 40.69 18.83
C GLY A 364 80.12 39.74 18.16
N PRO A 365 81.38 39.72 18.64
CA PRO A 365 82.47 38.96 18.01
C PRO A 365 82.45 37.45 18.32
N ASP A 366 81.71 37.02 19.34
CA ASP A 366 81.68 35.62 19.77
C ASP A 366 80.59 34.82 19.02
N ARG A 367 80.99 33.64 18.52
CA ARG A 367 80.08 32.70 17.83
C ARG A 367 79.34 31.79 18.80
N GLN A 368 79.74 31.72 20.07
CA GLN A 368 79.11 30.84 21.06
C GLN A 368 77.75 31.34 21.57
N GLN A 369 77.41 32.61 21.31
CA GLN A 369 76.11 33.21 21.63
C GLN A 369 75.23 33.39 20.38
N ALA A 370 75.33 32.45 19.43
CA ALA A 370 74.55 32.49 18.21
C ALA A 370 73.05 32.23 18.49
N LEU A 371 72.21 33.17 18.06
CA LEU A 371 70.76 33.06 18.09
C LEU A 371 70.28 32.19 16.92
N ASN A 372 69.43 31.20 17.19
CA ASN A 372 68.80 30.40 16.15
C ASN A 372 67.74 31.23 15.39
N LEU A 373 67.95 31.45 14.09
CA LEU A 373 66.98 32.17 13.24
C LEU A 373 66.05 31.22 12.47
N GLY A 374 66.32 29.92 12.51
CA GLY A 374 65.51 28.88 11.89
C GLY A 374 66.14 28.24 10.67
N VAL A 375 65.37 27.33 10.07
CA VAL A 375 65.77 26.47 8.96
C VAL A 375 65.29 27.05 7.63
N PHE A 376 66.12 26.94 6.58
CA PHE A 376 65.73 27.33 5.24
C PHE A 376 64.75 26.34 4.61
N TYR A 377 63.78 26.88 3.89
CA TYR A 377 62.83 26.12 3.08
C TYR A 377 63.07 26.37 1.60
N VAL A 378 62.75 25.38 0.76
CA VAL A 378 62.79 25.55 -0.70
C VAL A 378 61.61 26.43 -1.11
N ASP A 379 61.91 27.65 -1.54
CA ASP A 379 60.91 28.61 -2.03
C ASP A 379 60.65 28.42 -3.53
N ASN A 380 61.71 28.15 -4.29
CA ASN A 380 61.58 27.84 -5.71
C ASN A 380 62.63 26.82 -6.15
N ALA A 381 62.20 25.57 -6.35
CA ALA A 381 63.08 24.49 -6.76
C ALA A 381 63.73 24.73 -8.14
N SER A 382 62.97 25.29 -9.11
CA SER A 382 63.47 25.56 -10.46
C SER A 382 64.55 26.65 -10.48
N LYS A 383 64.49 27.62 -9.58
CA LYS A 383 65.49 28.68 -9.39
C LYS A 383 66.48 28.38 -8.27
N LYS A 384 66.40 27.18 -7.67
CA LYS A 384 67.20 26.75 -6.49
C LYS A 384 67.26 27.81 -5.39
N ARG A 385 66.13 28.48 -5.17
CA ARG A 385 65.99 29.56 -4.19
C ARG A 385 65.46 29.00 -2.89
N TRP A 386 66.17 29.28 -1.83
CA TRP A 386 65.84 28.93 -0.46
C TRP A 386 65.50 30.20 0.30
N VAL A 387 64.49 30.13 1.17
CA VAL A 387 64.04 31.28 1.97
C VAL A 387 63.99 30.93 3.44
N LEU A 388 64.30 31.92 4.26
CA LEU A 388 64.06 31.95 5.69
C LEU A 388 63.41 33.28 6.02
N ARG A 389 62.33 33.25 6.81
CA ARG A 389 61.69 34.43 7.40
C ARG A 389 61.75 34.34 8.91
N PHE A 390 62.15 35.42 9.56
CA PHE A 390 62.22 35.53 11.01
C PHE A 390 61.65 36.87 11.46
N ASP A 391 60.58 36.81 12.26
CA ASP A 391 59.74 37.96 12.62
C ASP A 391 59.73 38.23 14.13
N ASP A 392 60.89 38.18 14.80
CA ASP A 392 61.03 38.61 16.20
C ASP A 392 61.85 39.92 16.30
N PRO A 393 61.17 41.08 16.42
CA PRO A 393 61.77 42.38 16.59
C PRO A 393 62.84 42.49 17.68
N LYS A 394 62.62 41.83 18.82
CA LYS A 394 63.49 41.96 20.00
C LYS A 394 64.78 41.19 19.78
N ALA A 395 64.65 39.96 19.30
CA ALA A 395 65.79 39.12 19.00
C ALA A 395 66.62 39.67 17.82
N LEU A 396 65.97 40.29 16.83
CA LEU A 396 66.59 40.95 15.69
C LEU A 396 67.33 42.25 16.02
N ALA A 397 67.00 42.93 17.13
CA ALA A 397 67.71 44.14 17.54
C ALA A 397 69.08 43.85 18.16
N GLU A 398 69.31 42.60 18.59
CA GLU A 398 70.52 42.16 19.29
C GLU A 398 71.58 41.54 18.36
N ILE A 399 71.29 41.39 17.06
CA ILE A 399 72.17 40.72 16.10
C ILE A 399 72.89 41.71 15.19
N ASP A 400 74.17 41.44 14.93
CA ASP A 400 75.06 42.28 14.11
C ASP A 400 75.41 41.63 12.76
N ALA A 401 75.22 40.31 12.66
CA ALA A 401 75.51 39.54 11.46
C ALA A 401 74.69 38.25 11.43
N VAL A 402 74.47 37.72 10.22
CA VAL A 402 73.82 36.43 10.00
C VAL A 402 74.78 35.48 9.30
N PHE A 403 74.73 34.22 9.69
CA PHE A 403 75.50 33.17 9.04
C PHE A 403 74.70 31.87 8.92
N VAL A 404 75.06 31.04 7.95
CA VAL A 404 74.35 29.77 7.66
C VAL A 404 75.28 28.60 7.92
N THR A 405 74.77 27.53 8.52
CA THR A 405 75.47 26.25 8.70
C THR A 405 74.65 25.10 8.10
N VAL A 406 75.33 24.00 7.80
CA VAL A 406 74.66 22.71 7.50
C VAL A 406 74.38 22.02 8.83
N GLU A 407 73.15 21.61 9.10
CA GLU A 407 72.80 20.90 10.33
C GLU A 407 72.21 19.51 10.01
N PRO A 408 72.18 18.58 10.98
CA PRO A 408 71.50 17.29 10.82
C PRO A 408 70.00 17.45 10.55
N HIS A 409 69.32 16.35 10.16
CA HIS A 409 67.89 16.39 9.84
C HIS A 409 67.09 16.82 11.06
N GLY A 410 66.32 17.91 10.94
CA GLY A 410 65.55 18.51 12.04
C GLY A 410 66.22 19.71 12.73
N GLY A 411 67.41 20.10 12.28
CA GLY A 411 68.14 21.26 12.80
C GLY A 411 68.89 20.98 14.11
N SER A 412 69.55 22.02 14.62
CA SER A 412 70.31 21.99 15.87
C SER A 412 69.93 23.17 16.77
N GLN A 413 70.20 23.03 18.08
CA GLN A 413 70.05 24.10 19.08
C GLN A 413 71.29 25.00 19.17
N LYS A 414 72.44 24.55 18.66
CA LYS A 414 73.69 25.32 18.59
C LYS A 414 74.37 25.08 17.25
N PRO A 415 75.09 26.07 16.69
CA PRO A 415 75.78 25.89 15.41
C PRO A 415 76.84 24.79 15.56
N SER A 416 76.62 23.63 14.92
CA SER A 416 77.49 22.46 15.09
C SER A 416 78.58 22.39 14.02
N ASN A 417 78.27 22.90 12.84
CA ASN A 417 79.15 22.85 11.66
C ASN A 417 79.71 24.22 11.27
N LYS A 418 80.67 24.20 10.35
CA LYS A 418 81.30 25.42 9.82
C LYS A 418 80.28 26.28 9.07
N SER A 419 80.43 27.59 9.22
CA SER A 419 79.63 28.58 8.49
C SER A 419 79.93 28.49 7.00
N LEU A 420 78.86 28.36 6.21
CA LEU A 420 78.85 28.35 4.76
C LEU A 420 78.69 29.75 4.18
N LEU A 421 77.74 30.50 4.74
CA LEU A 421 77.42 31.85 4.30
C LEU A 421 77.54 32.82 5.45
N PHE A 422 77.93 34.05 5.15
CA PHE A 422 78.03 35.14 6.10
C PHE A 422 77.56 36.46 5.49
N ALA A 423 76.81 37.23 6.27
CA ALA A 423 76.39 38.59 5.94
C ALA A 423 76.45 39.47 7.19
N SER A 424 77.04 40.65 7.07
CA SER A 424 77.00 41.65 8.14
C SER A 424 75.76 42.53 7.97
N LEU A 425 75.10 42.84 9.09
CA LEU A 425 73.94 43.74 9.13
C LEU A 425 74.34 45.17 9.54
N HIS A 426 75.65 45.44 9.69
CA HIS A 426 76.19 46.71 10.19
C HIS A 426 76.42 47.70 9.04
N ILE A 427 75.35 48.20 8.44
CA ILE A 427 75.39 49.23 7.40
C ILE A 427 74.20 50.17 7.65
N ASP A 428 74.37 51.48 7.43
CA ASP A 428 73.25 52.45 7.42
C ASP A 428 72.17 52.05 6.38
N PRO A 429 70.90 52.45 6.54
CA PRO A 429 69.84 52.11 5.60
C PRO A 429 70.28 52.44 4.17
N ASN A 430 70.40 51.42 3.34
CA ASN A 430 70.96 51.52 1.99
C ASN A 430 69.88 51.51 0.90
N HIS A 431 68.61 51.48 1.31
CA HIS A 431 67.44 51.63 0.45
C HIS A 431 66.75 52.97 0.78
N PRO A 432 66.32 53.76 -0.24
CA PRO A 432 65.69 55.06 -0.07
C PRO A 432 64.32 55.02 0.61
#